data_AF-A0A0F9ETH6-F1
#
_entry.id   AF-A0A0F9ETH6-F1
#
_cell.length_a   1.000
_cell.length_b   1.000
_cell.length_c   1.000
_cell.angle_alpha   90.00
_cell.angle_beta   90.00
_cell.angle_gamma   90.00
#
_symmetry.space_group_name_H-M   'P 1'
#
loop_
_entity.id
_entity.type
_entity.pdbx_description
1 polymer ?
#
loop_
_entity_poly.entity_id
_entity_poly.type
_entity_poly.pdbx_seq_one_letter_code
_entity_poly.pdbx_strand_id
1 'polypeptide(L)'
;MIKEQEAGMPTAEVCRRHGLSPASFYKFKAKYGGMNVSDNHRLKSLEDENAKLKRLLADTMLDNVVLKDLLGKELTTPNVRRAAARRAMRDHDISQRRACRLVGVDPKTVRRDQPPDNPEVREEMKAIASKRRAVGTQRHDHEPQEVGPGPFSWRVSDLLCNCDLVHAS
;
A
#
# COMPACT_ATOMS: atom_id res chain seq x y z
N MET A 1 17.42 36.07 -29.23
CA MET A 1 18.66 36.59 -28.60
C MET A 1 19.94 35.80 -28.94
N ILE A 2 20.20 34.60 -28.36
CA ILE A 2 21.49 33.88 -28.58
C ILE A 2 21.67 33.47 -30.04
N LYS A 3 20.63 32.90 -30.66
CA LYS A 3 20.61 32.56 -32.10
C LYS A 3 20.84 33.75 -33.03
N GLU A 4 20.39 34.94 -32.65
CA GLU A 4 20.57 36.15 -33.47
C GLU A 4 22.05 36.59 -33.47
N GLN A 5 22.72 36.44 -32.33
CA GLN A 5 24.16 36.70 -32.24
C GLN A 5 24.96 35.61 -32.96
N GLU A 6 24.58 34.34 -32.84
CA GLU A 6 25.19 33.22 -33.59
C GLU A 6 24.97 33.35 -35.10
N ALA A 7 23.87 33.96 -35.54
CA ALA A 7 23.60 34.32 -36.93
C ALA A 7 24.38 35.56 -37.42
N GLY A 8 25.24 36.15 -36.58
CA GLY A 8 26.16 37.23 -36.95
C GLY A 8 25.76 38.63 -36.48
N MET A 9 24.64 38.80 -35.76
CA MET A 9 24.24 40.13 -35.26
C MET A 9 25.21 40.63 -34.16
N PRO A 10 25.63 41.91 -34.17
CA PRO A 10 26.47 42.48 -33.12
C PRO A 10 25.81 42.36 -31.74
N THR A 11 26.59 41.95 -30.72
CA THR A 11 26.05 41.73 -29.36
C THR A 11 25.42 43.00 -28.78
N ALA A 12 25.96 44.18 -29.10
CA ALA A 12 25.41 45.48 -28.66
C ALA A 12 24.03 45.79 -29.26
N GLU A 13 23.72 45.29 -30.45
CA GLU A 13 22.41 45.46 -31.08
C GLU A 13 21.38 44.49 -30.51
N VAL A 14 21.78 43.22 -30.32
CA VAL A 14 20.97 42.20 -29.64
C VAL A 14 20.60 42.66 -28.22
N CYS A 15 21.56 43.20 -27.46
CA CYS A 15 21.32 43.74 -26.12
C CYS A 15 20.31 44.88 -26.12
N ARG A 16 20.43 45.83 -27.06
CA ARG A 16 19.47 46.95 -27.20
C ARG A 16 18.07 46.48 -27.55
N ARG A 17 17.94 45.52 -28.47
CA ARG A 17 16.65 45.03 -28.96
C ARG A 17 15.86 44.23 -27.91
N HIS A 18 16.58 43.49 -27.06
CA HIS A 18 15.98 42.67 -26.00
C HIS A 18 15.99 43.37 -24.62
N GLY A 19 16.48 44.61 -24.52
CA GLY A 19 16.53 45.36 -23.26
C GLY A 19 17.45 44.75 -22.20
N LEU A 20 18.57 44.15 -22.63
CA LEU A 20 19.50 43.42 -21.76
C LEU A 20 20.85 44.11 -21.66
N SER A 21 21.51 43.98 -20.51
CA SER A 21 22.91 44.36 -20.39
C SER A 21 23.83 43.32 -21.07
N PRO A 22 25.00 43.71 -21.58
CA PRO A 22 25.98 42.78 -22.14
C PRO A 22 26.37 41.66 -21.14
N ALA A 23 26.48 42.00 -19.86
CA ALA A 23 26.78 41.02 -18.81
C ALA A 23 25.70 39.94 -18.68
N SER A 24 24.41 40.32 -18.73
CA SER A 24 23.30 39.38 -18.72
C SER A 24 23.28 38.51 -19.98
N PHE A 25 23.58 39.08 -21.15
CA PHE A 25 23.69 38.33 -22.40
C PHE A 25 24.74 37.20 -22.30
N TYR A 26 25.96 37.49 -21.82
CA TYR A 26 27.00 36.46 -21.71
C TYR A 26 26.67 35.41 -20.65
N LYS A 27 25.97 35.76 -19.56
CA LYS A 27 25.45 34.77 -18.59
C LYS A 27 24.47 33.80 -19.25
N PHE A 28 23.54 34.32 -20.05
CA PHE A 28 22.60 33.49 -20.80
C PHE A 28 23.29 32.65 -21.88
N LYS A 29 24.27 33.22 -22.59
CA LYS A 29 25.06 32.49 -23.58
C LYS A 29 25.89 31.37 -22.96
N ALA A 30 26.47 31.57 -21.78
CA ALA A 30 27.18 30.51 -21.07
C ALA A 30 26.25 29.36 -20.62
N LYS A 31 25.00 29.69 -20.27
CA LYS A 31 24.02 28.71 -19.78
C LYS A 31 23.23 27.99 -20.88
N TYR A 32 22.96 28.67 -21.98
CA TYR A 32 22.06 28.21 -23.04
C TYR A 32 22.69 28.25 -24.44
N GLY A 33 23.92 28.75 -24.59
CA GLY A 33 24.65 28.73 -25.86
C GLY A 33 24.99 27.31 -26.26
N GLY A 34 24.80 26.98 -27.54
CA GLY A 34 24.97 25.62 -28.06
C GLY A 34 23.81 24.64 -27.80
N MET A 35 22.77 25.01 -27.03
CA MET A 35 21.53 24.23 -26.89
C MET A 35 20.39 24.86 -27.69
N ASN A 36 19.71 24.08 -28.53
CA ASN A 36 18.47 24.57 -29.13
C ASN A 36 17.35 24.69 -28.08
N VAL A 37 16.41 25.60 -28.32
CA VAL A 37 15.17 25.69 -27.52
C VAL A 37 14.44 24.34 -27.51
N SER A 38 14.43 23.62 -28.64
CA SER A 38 13.90 22.25 -28.75
C SER A 38 14.64 21.26 -27.84
N ASP A 39 15.96 21.36 -27.75
CA ASP A 39 16.79 20.46 -26.95
C ASP A 39 16.59 20.73 -25.46
N ASN A 40 16.42 22.00 -25.07
CA ASN A 40 16.06 22.38 -23.70
C ASN A 40 14.68 21.85 -23.30
N HIS A 41 13.68 21.92 -24.19
CA HIS A 41 12.37 21.33 -23.93
C HIS A 41 12.44 19.82 -23.82
N ARG A 42 13.15 19.16 -24.75
CA ARG A 42 13.35 17.71 -24.73
C ARG A 42 14.07 17.26 -23.46
N LEU A 43 15.10 17.99 -23.01
CA LEU A 43 15.84 17.69 -21.80
C LEU A 43 14.92 17.73 -20.57
N LYS A 44 14.10 18.78 -20.43
CA LYS A 44 13.12 18.88 -19.33
C LYS A 44 12.10 17.74 -19.37
N SER A 45 11.54 17.44 -20.54
CA SER A 45 10.61 16.31 -20.67
C SER A 45 11.25 14.99 -20.26
N LEU A 46 12.50 14.75 -20.67
CA LEU A 46 13.25 13.54 -20.29
C LEU A 46 13.57 13.51 -18.80
N GLU A 47 13.88 14.65 -18.18
CA GLU A 47 14.09 14.75 -16.73
C GLU A 47 12.81 14.42 -15.96
N ASP A 48 11.66 14.95 -16.39
CA ASP A 48 10.35 14.69 -15.79
C ASP A 48 9.95 13.21 -15.93
N GLU A 49 10.15 12.63 -17.11
CA GLU A 49 9.93 11.21 -17.37
C GLU A 49 10.84 10.34 -16.51
N ASN A 50 12.13 10.65 -16.45
CA ASN A 50 13.09 9.91 -15.64
C ASN A 50 12.73 9.99 -14.14
N ALA A 51 12.33 11.17 -13.65
CA ALA A 51 11.84 11.33 -12.28
C ALA A 51 10.58 10.50 -12.01
N LYS A 52 9.64 10.43 -12.95
CA LYS A 52 8.45 9.59 -12.86
C LYS A 52 8.82 8.09 -12.86
N LEU A 53 9.70 7.67 -13.75
CA LEU A 53 10.15 6.28 -13.87
C LEU A 53 10.89 5.82 -12.62
N LYS A 54 11.78 6.64 -12.07
CA LYS A 54 12.47 6.34 -10.80
C LYS A 54 11.50 6.16 -9.65
N ARG A 55 10.47 7.00 -9.55
CA ARG A 55 9.41 6.86 -8.54
C ARG A 55 8.64 5.54 -8.70
N LEU A 56 8.20 5.23 -9.93
CA LEU A 56 7.49 3.98 -10.21
C LEU A 56 8.35 2.74 -9.94
N LEU A 57 9.64 2.79 -10.31
CA LEU A 57 10.58 1.70 -10.06
C LEU A 57 10.80 1.50 -8.56
N ALA A 58 10.98 2.57 -7.78
CA ALA A 58 11.12 2.47 -6.34
C ALA A 58 9.87 1.83 -5.70
N ASP A 59 8.68 2.25 -6.12
CA ASP A 59 7.42 1.69 -5.64
C ASP A 59 7.29 0.20 -5.96
N THR A 60 7.58 -0.22 -7.20
CA THR A 60 7.49 -1.63 -7.59
C THR A 60 8.58 -2.48 -6.94
N MET A 61 9.78 -1.93 -6.74
CA MET A 61 10.84 -2.62 -6.00
C MET A 61 10.45 -2.87 -4.55
N LEU A 62 9.84 -1.87 -3.89
CA LEU A 62 9.33 -2.04 -2.53
C LEU A 62 8.24 -3.12 -2.46
N ASP A 63 7.28 -3.08 -3.39
CA ASP A 63 6.21 -4.08 -3.47
C ASP A 63 6.78 -5.50 -3.68
N ASN A 64 7.81 -5.65 -4.52
CA ASN A 64 8.49 -6.92 -4.75
C ASN A 64 9.21 -7.46 -3.50
N VAL A 65 9.86 -6.60 -2.72
CA VAL A 65 10.51 -6.99 -1.46
C VAL A 65 9.45 -7.50 -0.47
N VAL A 66 8.36 -6.75 -0.30
CA VAL A 66 7.26 -7.14 0.58
C VAL A 66 6.68 -8.48 0.17
N LEU A 67 6.42 -8.68 -1.13
CA LEU A 67 5.84 -9.93 -1.62
C LEU A 67 6.78 -11.12 -1.39
N LYS A 68 8.09 -10.96 -1.63
CA LYS A 68 9.08 -12.02 -1.38
C LYS A 68 9.13 -12.43 0.09
N ASP A 69 9.00 -11.48 1.01
CA ASP A 69 9.00 -11.76 2.45
C ASP A 69 7.71 -12.43 2.94
N LEU A 70 6.65 -12.41 2.12
CA LEU A 70 5.40 -13.13 2.34
C LEU A 70 5.40 -14.52 1.69
N LEU A 71 6.25 -14.78 0.69
CA LEU A 71 6.42 -16.10 0.08
C LEU A 71 6.98 -17.08 1.12
N GLY A 72 6.21 -18.12 1.45
CA GLY A 72 6.56 -19.12 2.46
C GLY A 72 5.45 -19.40 3.47
N LYS A 73 4.35 -18.63 3.45
CA LYS A 73 3.14 -18.91 4.23
C LYS A 73 1.95 -19.05 3.31
N GLU A 74 1.24 -20.17 3.39
CA GLU A 74 -0.03 -20.32 2.70
C GLU A 74 -1.05 -19.36 3.29
N LEU A 75 -1.42 -18.34 2.52
CA LEU A 75 -2.42 -17.33 2.90
C LEU A 75 -3.84 -17.84 2.59
N THR A 76 -4.15 -19.05 3.06
CA THR A 76 -5.40 -19.76 2.77
C THR A 76 -6.58 -19.19 3.55
N THR A 77 -6.38 -18.87 4.83
CA THR A 77 -7.45 -18.37 5.69
C THR A 77 -7.47 -16.83 5.78
N PRO A 78 -8.65 -16.22 6.00
CA PRO A 78 -8.77 -14.77 6.22
C PRO A 78 -7.91 -14.26 7.38
N ASN A 79 -7.72 -15.09 8.41
CA ASN A 79 -6.90 -14.75 9.58
C ASN A 79 -5.41 -14.69 9.25
N VAL A 80 -4.92 -15.64 8.47
CA VAL A 80 -3.51 -15.64 8.02
C VAL A 80 -3.25 -14.45 7.09
N ARG A 81 -4.17 -14.13 6.17
CA ARG A 81 -4.09 -12.92 5.32
C ARG A 81 -4.05 -11.64 6.15
N ARG A 82 -4.92 -11.48 7.14
CA ARG A 82 -4.90 -10.33 8.05
C ARG A 82 -3.56 -10.20 8.77
N ALA A 83 -3.06 -11.29 9.34
CA ALA A 83 -1.78 -11.31 10.06
C ALA A 83 -0.61 -10.94 9.12
N ALA A 84 -0.61 -11.45 7.90
CA ALA A 84 0.36 -11.10 6.86
C ALA A 84 0.34 -9.60 6.52
N ALA A 85 -0.84 -9.00 6.35
CA ALA A 85 -0.95 -7.56 6.10
C ALA A 85 -0.43 -6.71 7.27
N ARG A 86 -0.73 -7.09 8.52
CA ARG A 86 -0.20 -6.41 9.71
C ARG A 86 1.32 -6.54 9.83
N ARG A 87 1.86 -7.71 9.50
CA ARG A 87 3.31 -7.95 9.46
C ARG A 87 3.97 -7.06 8.40
N ALA A 88 3.44 -7.05 7.17
CA ALA A 88 3.99 -6.25 6.09
C ALA A 88 4.03 -4.75 6.43
N MET A 89 3.01 -4.23 7.12
CA MET A 89 3.01 -2.84 7.60
C MET A 89 4.13 -2.56 8.62
N ARG A 90 4.38 -3.48 9.56
CA ARG A 90 5.42 -3.30 10.58
C ARG A 90 6.83 -3.45 10.02
N ASP A 91 7.02 -4.44 9.15
CA ASP A 91 8.36 -4.85 8.71
C ASP A 91 8.88 -3.95 7.56
N HIS A 92 7.99 -3.32 6.79
CA HIS A 92 8.36 -2.54 5.58
C HIS A 92 7.90 -1.08 5.58
N ASP A 93 7.34 -0.58 6.68
CA ASP A 93 6.83 0.80 6.83
C ASP A 93 5.91 1.24 5.67
N ILE A 94 5.07 0.31 5.20
CA ILE A 94 4.10 0.58 4.13
C ILE A 94 2.74 0.92 4.70
N SER A 95 2.02 1.80 3.99
CA SER A 95 0.64 2.13 4.36
C SER A 95 -0.26 0.89 4.40
N GLN A 96 -1.26 0.93 5.28
CA GLN A 96 -2.26 -0.14 5.37
C GLN A 96 -2.89 -0.47 4.02
N ARG A 97 -3.20 0.55 3.19
CA ARG A 97 -3.82 0.33 1.88
C ARG A 97 -2.90 -0.45 0.95
N ARG A 98 -1.60 -0.11 0.93
CA ARG A 98 -0.59 -0.80 0.12
C ARG A 98 -0.44 -2.25 0.59
N ALA A 99 -0.29 -2.48 1.89
CA ALA A 99 -0.20 -3.83 2.45
C ALA A 99 -1.45 -4.68 2.13
N CYS A 100 -2.65 -4.14 2.32
CA CYS A 100 -3.91 -4.83 2.04
C CYS A 100 -4.04 -5.20 0.54
N ARG A 101 -3.60 -4.33 -0.37
CA ARG A 101 -3.59 -4.59 -1.81
C ARG A 101 -2.62 -5.72 -2.17
N LEU A 102 -1.41 -5.72 -1.61
CA LEU A 102 -0.39 -6.75 -1.87
C LEU A 102 -0.83 -8.11 -1.36
N VAL A 103 -1.47 -8.16 -0.19
CA VAL A 103 -1.92 -9.41 0.45
C VAL A 103 -3.27 -9.90 -0.08
N GLY A 104 -4.09 -9.02 -0.65
CA GLY A 104 -5.44 -9.35 -1.11
C GLY A 104 -6.45 -9.50 0.04
N VAL A 105 -6.46 -8.55 0.98
CA VAL A 105 -7.39 -8.50 2.12
C VAL A 105 -8.12 -7.15 2.19
N ASP A 106 -9.40 -7.16 2.57
CA ASP A 106 -10.15 -5.91 2.76
C ASP A 106 -9.61 -5.09 3.95
N PRO A 107 -9.39 -3.77 3.81
CA PRO A 107 -8.88 -2.94 4.89
C PRO A 107 -9.71 -2.97 6.17
N LYS A 108 -11.04 -3.09 6.09
CA LYS A 108 -11.90 -3.18 7.30
C LYS A 108 -11.56 -4.43 8.10
N THR A 109 -11.29 -5.54 7.44
CA THR A 109 -10.85 -6.78 8.09
C THR A 109 -9.59 -6.54 8.91
N VAL A 110 -8.61 -5.82 8.37
CA VAL A 110 -7.34 -5.52 9.07
C VAL A 110 -7.52 -4.53 10.23
N ARG A 111 -8.47 -3.59 10.13
CA ARG A 111 -8.75 -2.60 11.19
C ARG A 111 -9.52 -3.16 12.38
N ARG A 112 -10.33 -4.20 12.19
CA ARG A 112 -11.08 -4.78 13.30
C ARG A 112 -10.13 -5.41 14.32
N ASP A 113 -10.29 -5.02 15.58
CA ASP A 113 -9.65 -5.68 16.70
C ASP A 113 -10.25 -7.07 16.85
N GLN A 114 -9.39 -8.06 17.07
CA GLN A 114 -9.84 -9.41 17.30
C GLN A 114 -10.11 -9.57 18.80
N PRO A 115 -11.25 -10.16 19.18
CA PRO A 115 -11.40 -10.67 20.53
C PRO A 115 -10.26 -11.65 20.84
N PRO A 116 -9.70 -11.64 22.06
CA PRO A 116 -8.68 -12.59 22.45
C PRO A 116 -9.17 -14.03 22.22
N ASP A 117 -8.25 -14.91 21.84
CA ASP A 117 -8.57 -16.32 21.67
C ASP A 117 -8.78 -16.96 23.04
N ASN A 118 -9.99 -17.45 23.30
CA ASN A 118 -10.36 -18.09 24.56
C ASN A 118 -10.38 -19.62 24.34
N PRO A 119 -9.29 -20.34 24.66
CA PRO A 119 -9.20 -21.78 24.44
C PRO A 119 -10.23 -22.54 25.29
N GLU A 120 -10.56 -22.02 26.47
CA GLU A 120 -11.57 -22.56 27.39
C GLU A 120 -12.94 -22.67 26.71
N VAL A 121 -13.40 -21.58 26.08
CA VAL A 121 -14.67 -21.54 25.32
C VAL A 121 -14.69 -22.56 24.19
N ARG A 122 -13.53 -22.81 23.54
CA ARG A 122 -13.44 -23.77 22.44
C ARG A 122 -13.54 -25.21 22.94
N GLU A 123 -12.88 -25.53 24.03
CA GLU A 123 -12.95 -26.86 24.65
C GLU A 123 -14.34 -27.13 25.22
N GLU A 124 -14.98 -26.13 25.84
CA GLU A 124 -16.39 -26.22 26.26
C GLU A 124 -17.32 -26.47 25.06
N MET A 125 -17.15 -25.75 23.96
CA MET A 125 -17.96 -25.93 22.76
C MET A 125 -17.77 -27.31 22.13
N LYS A 126 -16.54 -27.85 22.09
CA LYS A 126 -16.27 -29.24 21.66
C LYS A 126 -16.93 -30.25 22.59
N ALA A 127 -16.86 -30.04 23.91
CA ALA A 127 -17.48 -30.91 24.89
C ALA A 127 -19.01 -30.93 24.74
N ILE A 128 -19.64 -29.78 24.50
CA ILE A 128 -21.09 -29.67 24.23
C ILE A 128 -21.44 -30.39 22.92
N ALA A 129 -20.67 -30.16 21.85
CA ALA A 129 -20.89 -30.79 20.55
C ALA A 129 -20.73 -32.33 20.61
N SER A 130 -19.77 -32.84 21.40
CA SER A 130 -19.58 -34.28 21.59
C SER A 130 -20.75 -34.95 22.32
N LYS A 131 -21.48 -34.20 23.17
CA LYS A 131 -22.62 -34.69 23.93
C LYS A 131 -23.92 -34.72 23.12
N ARG A 132 -24.05 -33.88 22.08
CA ARG A 132 -25.27 -33.77 21.26
C ARG A 132 -24.96 -34.19 19.81
N ARG A 133 -25.34 -35.42 19.40
CA ARG A 133 -25.27 -35.84 17.98
C ARG A 133 -26.15 -34.91 17.13
N ALA A 134 -25.50 -34.07 16.32
CA ALA A 134 -26.09 -33.18 15.32
C ALA A 134 -27.20 -32.25 15.82
N VAL A 135 -26.82 -31.20 16.55
CA VAL A 135 -27.70 -30.03 16.76
C VAL A 135 -27.22 -28.90 15.87
N GLY A 136 -28.10 -28.41 15.00
CA GLY A 136 -27.80 -27.32 14.08
C GLY A 136 -27.47 -26.01 14.82
N THR A 137 -26.59 -25.21 14.22
CA THR A 137 -26.03 -23.94 14.77
C THR A 137 -27.09 -22.97 15.32
N GLN A 138 -28.29 -22.95 14.73
CA GLN A 138 -29.40 -22.08 15.13
C GLN A 138 -29.98 -22.35 16.52
N ARG A 139 -29.80 -23.54 17.10
CA ARG A 139 -30.36 -23.87 18.43
C ARG A 139 -29.42 -23.58 19.59
N HIS A 140 -28.14 -23.31 19.32
CA HIS A 140 -27.18 -22.92 20.36
C HIS A 140 -27.38 -21.47 20.82
N ASP A 141 -27.80 -20.57 19.91
CA ASP A 141 -28.01 -19.15 20.22
C ASP A 141 -29.27 -18.86 21.08
N HIS A 142 -30.18 -19.84 21.25
CA HIS A 142 -31.45 -19.66 21.97
C HIS A 142 -31.46 -20.21 23.40
N GLU A 143 -30.40 -20.90 23.84
CA GLU A 143 -30.28 -21.40 25.20
C GLU A 143 -29.41 -20.39 25.99
N PRO A 144 -29.99 -19.57 26.89
CA PRO A 144 -29.22 -18.56 27.61
C PRO A 144 -28.31 -19.27 28.62
N GLN A 145 -27.05 -19.48 28.23
CA GLN A 145 -26.01 -19.89 29.17
C GLN A 145 -25.22 -18.66 29.58
N GLU A 146 -25.44 -18.24 30.83
CA GLU A 146 -24.58 -17.26 31.50
C GLU A 146 -23.20 -17.88 31.72
N VAL A 147 -22.25 -17.54 30.84
CA VAL A 147 -20.83 -17.82 31.04
C VAL A 147 -20.10 -16.53 31.40
N GLY A 148 -19.98 -16.29 32.71
CA GLY A 148 -19.00 -15.36 33.31
C GLY A 148 -19.43 -13.88 33.46
N PRO A 149 -18.81 -13.12 34.38
CA PRO A 149 -19.25 -11.78 34.77
C PRO A 149 -18.77 -10.74 33.75
N GLY A 150 -19.59 -10.42 32.76
CA GLY A 150 -19.29 -9.34 31.82
C GLY A 150 -20.49 -8.98 30.94
N PRO A 151 -20.73 -7.69 30.62
CA PRO A 151 -21.96 -7.23 29.98
C PRO A 151 -22.01 -7.45 28.46
N PHE A 152 -21.17 -8.31 27.90
CA PHE A 152 -21.11 -8.51 26.44
C PHE A 152 -21.76 -9.85 26.07
N SER A 153 -22.99 -9.78 25.56
CA SER A 153 -23.65 -10.89 24.88
C SER A 153 -22.95 -11.16 23.55
N TRP A 154 -21.92 -11.99 23.56
CA TRP A 154 -21.34 -12.52 22.32
C TRP A 154 -22.29 -13.59 21.81
N ARG A 155 -22.86 -13.41 20.61
CA ARG A 155 -23.61 -14.51 19.99
C ARG A 155 -22.63 -15.62 19.61
N VAL A 156 -23.03 -16.89 19.71
CA VAL A 156 -22.20 -18.02 19.28
C VAL A 156 -21.82 -17.85 17.80
N SER A 157 -22.69 -17.20 17.03
CA SER A 157 -22.44 -16.77 15.64
C SER A 157 -21.22 -15.86 15.47
N ASP A 158 -20.88 -15.01 16.45
CA ASP A 158 -19.70 -14.13 16.39
C ASP A 158 -18.38 -14.91 16.61
N LEU A 159 -18.42 -16.03 17.35
CA LEU A 159 -17.30 -16.94 17.58
C LEU A 159 -17.12 -17.95 16.44
N LEU A 160 -18.22 -18.40 15.84
CA LEU A 160 -18.21 -19.35 14.73
C LEU A 160 -17.70 -18.78 13.41
N CYS A 161 -17.72 -17.45 13.22
CA CYS A 161 -17.15 -16.79 12.04
C CYS A 161 -15.61 -16.94 11.95
N ASN A 162 -14.96 -17.47 12.99
CA ASN A 162 -13.52 -17.71 13.06
C ASN A 162 -13.13 -19.21 13.00
N CYS A 163 -14.10 -20.13 12.94
CA CYS A 163 -13.83 -21.55 12.80
C CYS A 163 -14.00 -21.96 11.33
N ASP A 164 -12.88 -22.08 10.60
CA ASP A 164 -12.81 -22.80 9.33
C ASP A 164 -13.14 -24.29 9.53
N LEU A 165 -14.42 -24.61 9.74
CA LEU A 165 -14.94 -25.97 9.87
C LEU A 165 -15.37 -26.57 8.52
N VAL A 166 -14.80 -26.10 7.40
CA VAL A 166 -15.23 -26.50 6.04
C VAL A 166 -14.21 -27.37 5.28
N HIS A 167 -13.05 -27.72 5.85
CA HIS A 167 -12.06 -28.57 5.15
C HIS A 167 -11.69 -29.88 5.85
N ALA A 168 -12.65 -30.53 6.51
CA ALA A 168 -12.49 -31.93 6.93
C ALA A 168 -13.54 -32.80 6.22
N SER A 169 -13.28 -33.14 4.96
CA SER A 169 -13.80 -34.30 4.24
C SER A 169 -12.83 -34.66 3.12
#